data_AF-A0A9E6DP77-F1
#
_entry.id   AF-A0A9E6DP77-F1
#
_cell.length_a   1.000
_cell.length_b   1.000
_cell.length_c   1.000
_cell.angle_alpha   90.00
_cell.angle_beta   90.00
_cell.angle_gamma   90.00
#
_symmetry.space_group_name_H-M   'P 1'
#
loop_
_entity.id
_entity.type
_entity.pdbx_description
1 polymer ?
#
loop_
_entity_poly.entity_id
_entity_poly.type
_entity_poly.pdbx_seq_one_letter_code
_entity_poly.pdbx_strand_id
1 'polypeptide(L)'
;SIKNTSEKPNDQDYFTIGLFIPLCGSAGIWSPSCIACPELAIDEINLAGGISGKNIRVQLVDAAIETCDKIEQITDQIIENSEISAIVGMHISAIRQKLSKIILGRVPFIYTPLYEGNEKTPGIYALGETPDNQLHPALEYLSKKLKVSKWAFIGNDYVWPRTSHAHAKQFLENKNYKIAFEKYVDFGLNKFEPILDEIVKSGADAVLVSLVGQDLIDFNRAFGARKLHENIIRLSGALEENGLLAIGARNSKNLYSTASYFSNIPTARNQLFKENYYNLHGENAPSLNTLGQSIYEGIHFLAALIDEVGLEESCNLNDFKQPLSYNSIRNIRYKNNQDIQQTVYLAETKGIHFHNIIRL
;
A
#
# COMPACT_ATOMS: atom_id res chain seq x y z
N SER A 1 52.87 -0.83 -13.99
CA SER A 1 52.24 0.20 -13.14
C SER A 1 50.74 0.10 -13.34
N ILE A 2 50.07 -0.70 -12.51
CA ILE A 2 48.62 -0.89 -12.56
C ILE A 2 48.04 0.19 -11.65
N LYS A 3 47.43 1.23 -12.24
CA LYS A 3 46.73 2.25 -11.47
C LYS A 3 45.45 1.64 -10.91
N ASN A 4 45.47 1.36 -9.61
CA ASN A 4 44.26 1.23 -8.80
C ASN A 4 43.62 2.63 -8.73
N THR A 5 42.55 2.85 -9.49
CA THR A 5 41.62 3.96 -9.26
C THR A 5 40.28 3.35 -8.86
N SER A 6 40.20 2.89 -7.61
CA SER A 6 38.92 2.74 -6.91
C SER A 6 38.67 4.04 -6.14
N GLU A 7 38.43 5.13 -6.87
CA GLU A 7 37.77 6.28 -6.25
C GLU A 7 36.36 5.81 -5.87
N LYS A 8 36.02 5.93 -4.58
CA LYS A 8 34.62 5.75 -4.16
C LYS A 8 33.80 6.76 -4.96
N PRO A 9 32.67 6.37 -5.57
CA PRO A 9 31.78 7.32 -6.24
C PRO A 9 31.49 8.49 -5.29
N ASN A 10 31.57 9.72 -5.80
CA ASN A 10 31.30 10.89 -4.98
C ASN A 10 29.80 10.89 -4.66
N ASP A 11 29.41 11.14 -3.40
CA ASP A 11 27.98 11.14 -3.00
C ASP A 11 27.16 12.16 -3.81
N GLN A 12 27.81 13.16 -4.41
CA GLN A 12 27.20 14.15 -5.28
C GLN A 12 26.73 13.59 -6.64
N ASP A 13 27.15 12.39 -7.04
CA ASP A 13 26.84 11.77 -8.32
C ASP A 13 25.49 11.03 -8.34
N TYR A 14 24.84 10.89 -7.17
CA TYR A 14 23.59 10.15 -7.04
C TYR A 14 22.42 11.02 -6.59
N PHE A 15 21.23 10.67 -7.08
CA PHE A 15 19.96 11.08 -6.48
C PHE A 15 19.59 10.03 -5.44
N THR A 16 19.70 10.37 -4.15
CA THR A 16 19.47 9.39 -3.07
C THR A 16 18.01 9.44 -2.62
N ILE A 17 17.30 8.33 -2.76
CA ILE A 17 15.92 8.18 -2.28
C ILE A 17 15.94 7.49 -0.92
N GLY A 18 15.36 8.13 0.09
CA GLY A 18 15.00 7.45 1.32
C GLY A 18 13.83 6.50 1.05
N LEU A 19 14.06 5.20 1.11
CA LEU A 19 13.03 4.19 0.91
C LEU A 19 12.53 3.70 2.27
N PHE A 20 11.35 4.18 2.66
CA PHE A 20 10.76 3.96 3.99
C PHE A 20 9.76 2.81 3.91
N ILE A 21 10.16 1.64 4.40
CA ILE A 21 9.36 0.42 4.35
C ILE A 21 9.47 -0.35 5.67
N PRO A 22 8.44 -1.09 6.10
CA PRO A 22 8.54 -1.94 7.28
C PRO A 22 9.48 -3.11 6.99
N LEU A 23 10.56 -3.22 7.76
CA LEU A 23 11.54 -4.31 7.64
C LEU A 23 11.32 -5.41 8.69
N CYS A 24 10.42 -5.19 9.64
CA CYS A 24 10.13 -6.13 10.72
C CYS A 24 8.66 -6.06 11.16
N GLY A 25 8.31 -6.86 12.17
CA GLY A 25 7.01 -6.80 12.81
C GLY A 25 5.85 -7.30 11.95
N SER A 26 4.63 -6.89 12.31
CA SER A 26 3.38 -7.33 11.68
C SER A 26 3.37 -7.03 10.17
N ALA A 27 3.92 -5.89 9.77
CA ALA A 27 4.00 -5.43 8.39
C ALA A 27 5.26 -5.93 7.63
N GLY A 28 6.19 -6.61 8.30
CA GLY A 28 7.47 -7.05 7.70
C GLY A 28 7.31 -8.05 6.56
N ILE A 29 6.17 -8.74 6.47
CA ILE A 29 5.86 -9.65 5.35
C ILE A 29 5.80 -8.93 3.99
N TRP A 30 5.63 -7.61 3.98
CA TRP A 30 5.63 -6.81 2.76
C TRP A 30 7.03 -6.48 2.26
N SER A 31 8.04 -6.54 3.14
CA SER A 31 9.41 -6.07 2.87
C SER A 31 10.01 -6.64 1.58
N PRO A 32 9.95 -7.97 1.31
CA PRO A 32 10.65 -8.52 0.15
C PRO A 32 10.18 -7.95 -1.20
N SER A 33 8.86 -7.81 -1.41
CA SER A 33 8.34 -7.22 -2.64
C SER A 33 8.60 -5.72 -2.70
N CYS A 34 8.64 -5.05 -1.54
CA CYS A 34 8.90 -3.62 -1.42
C CYS A 34 10.37 -3.26 -1.62
N ILE A 35 11.29 -4.22 -1.50
CA ILE A 35 12.70 -4.08 -1.88
C ILE A 35 12.87 -4.37 -3.37
N ALA A 36 12.30 -5.47 -3.88
CA ALA A 36 12.51 -5.90 -5.26
C ALA A 36 11.83 -4.98 -6.30
N CYS A 37 10.58 -4.59 -6.11
CA CYS A 37 9.87 -3.77 -7.11
C CYS A 37 10.53 -2.42 -7.44
N PRO A 38 11.05 -1.61 -6.49
CA PRO A 38 11.75 -0.38 -6.85
C PRO A 38 13.06 -0.61 -7.60
N GLU A 39 13.75 -1.74 -7.44
CA GLU A 39 14.98 -2.04 -8.20
C GLU A 39 14.72 -1.98 -9.71
N LEU A 40 13.58 -2.51 -10.16
CA LEU A 40 13.17 -2.39 -11.57
C LEU A 40 12.94 -0.94 -12.01
N ALA A 41 12.23 -0.13 -11.21
CA ALA A 41 12.00 1.27 -11.55
C ALA A 41 13.32 2.06 -11.61
N ILE A 42 14.23 1.79 -10.67
CA ILE A 42 15.55 2.40 -10.59
C ILE A 42 16.38 2.07 -11.83
N ASP A 43 16.40 0.80 -12.25
CA ASP A 43 17.13 0.38 -13.46
C ASP A 43 16.57 1.07 -14.71
N GLU A 44 15.24 1.11 -14.86
CA GLU A 44 14.59 1.78 -15.99
C GLU A 44 14.92 3.28 -16.05
N ILE A 45 14.87 3.97 -14.91
CA ILE A 45 15.13 5.42 -14.85
C ILE A 45 16.62 5.72 -15.01
N ASN A 46 17.51 4.93 -14.42
CA ASN A 46 18.95 5.09 -14.59
C ASN A 46 19.38 4.88 -16.05
N LEU A 47 18.81 3.88 -16.72
CA LEU A 47 19.03 3.68 -18.16
C LEU A 47 18.52 4.85 -19.01
N ALA A 48 17.51 5.58 -18.54
CA ALA A 48 16.98 6.78 -19.16
C ALA A 48 17.74 8.08 -18.81
N GLY A 49 18.83 8.00 -18.04
CA GLY A 49 19.66 9.14 -17.65
C GLY A 49 19.49 9.62 -16.20
N GLY A 50 18.72 8.90 -15.40
CA GLY A 50 18.52 9.17 -13.98
C GLY A 50 17.56 10.34 -13.71
N ILE A 51 17.54 10.82 -12.45
CA ILE A 51 16.75 12.00 -12.05
C ILE A 51 17.68 13.21 -12.03
N SER A 52 17.32 14.25 -12.79
CA SER A 52 18.17 15.45 -12.97
C SER A 52 19.61 15.12 -13.40
N GLY A 53 19.77 14.08 -14.23
CA GLY A 53 21.07 13.61 -14.73
C GLY A 53 21.88 12.77 -13.75
N LYS A 54 21.31 12.38 -12.59
CA LYS A 54 21.98 11.58 -11.57
C LYS A 54 21.36 10.20 -11.46
N ASN A 55 22.21 9.17 -11.37
CA ASN A 55 21.74 7.82 -11.08
C ASN A 55 21.07 7.76 -9.71
N ILE A 56 20.01 6.98 -9.60
CA ILE A 56 19.29 6.75 -8.36
C ILE A 56 20.04 5.70 -7.53
N ARG A 57 20.10 5.96 -6.22
CA ARG A 57 20.37 4.94 -5.20
C ARG A 57 19.36 5.06 -4.08
N VAL A 58 19.18 3.99 -3.31
CA VAL A 58 18.25 3.96 -2.17
C VAL A 58 18.99 3.88 -0.84
N GLN A 59 18.53 4.66 0.14
CA GLN A 59 18.84 4.50 1.55
C GLN A 59 17.61 3.89 2.22
N LEU A 60 17.70 2.63 2.63
CA LEU A 60 16.62 1.93 3.32
C LEU A 60 16.46 2.46 4.74
N VAL A 61 15.22 2.76 5.13
CA VAL A 61 14.85 3.15 6.49
C VAL A 61 13.71 2.27 6.96
N ASP A 62 13.90 1.61 8.11
CA ASP A 62 12.86 0.78 8.72
C ASP A 62 11.70 1.64 9.23
N ALA A 63 10.55 1.51 8.58
CA ALA A 63 9.32 2.23 8.89
C ALA A 63 8.26 1.31 9.53
N ALA A 64 8.67 0.24 10.20
CA ALA A 64 7.76 -0.61 10.97
C ALA A 64 7.23 0.12 12.21
N ILE A 65 6.00 -0.23 12.64
CA ILE A 65 5.41 0.39 13.85
C ILE A 65 6.16 -0.05 15.11
N GLU A 66 6.72 -1.27 15.11
CA GLU A 66 7.47 -1.87 16.20
C GLU A 66 8.83 -1.19 16.47
N THR A 67 9.39 -0.49 15.47
CA THR A 67 10.69 0.21 15.57
C THR A 67 10.56 1.72 15.41
N CYS A 68 9.32 2.24 15.45
CA CYS A 68 9.03 3.62 15.08
C CYS A 68 9.47 4.70 16.08
N ASP A 69 10.02 4.34 17.25
CA ASP A 69 10.39 5.30 18.29
C ASP A 69 11.47 6.29 17.83
N LYS A 70 12.34 5.86 16.90
CA LYS A 70 13.44 6.67 16.39
C LYS A 70 13.21 7.22 14.98
N ILE A 71 12.07 6.92 14.35
CA ILE A 71 11.86 7.23 12.93
C ILE A 71 11.92 8.74 12.67
N GLU A 72 11.31 9.55 13.54
CA GLU A 72 11.31 11.01 13.43
C GLU A 72 12.73 11.58 13.54
N GLN A 73 13.53 11.09 14.51
CA GLN A 73 14.92 11.51 14.68
C GLN A 73 15.80 11.10 13.50
N ILE A 74 15.67 9.86 13.02
CA ILE A 74 16.43 9.36 11.88
C ILE A 74 16.09 10.18 10.64
N THR A 75 14.80 10.40 10.36
CA THR A 75 14.35 11.22 9.22
C THR A 75 14.90 12.64 9.29
N ASP A 76 14.83 13.27 10.46
CA ASP A 76 15.35 14.63 10.64
C ASP A 76 16.85 14.69 10.32
N GLN A 77 17.64 13.75 10.87
CA GLN A 77 19.08 13.69 10.67
C GLN A 77 19.47 13.49 9.19
N ILE A 78 18.86 12.52 8.50
CA ILE A 78 19.22 12.24 7.10
C ILE A 78 18.79 13.37 6.15
N ILE A 79 17.74 14.12 6.49
CA ILE A 79 17.34 15.32 5.73
C ILE A 79 18.32 16.48 6.01
N GLU A 80 18.60 16.80 7.27
CA GLU A 80 19.51 17.89 7.65
C GLU A 80 20.93 17.68 7.09
N ASN A 81 21.41 16.44 7.10
CA ASN A 81 22.71 16.07 6.54
C ASN A 81 22.71 16.01 5.00
N SER A 82 21.58 16.27 4.34
CA SER A 82 21.41 16.14 2.89
C SER A 82 21.77 14.74 2.36
N GLU A 83 21.54 13.68 3.15
CA GLU A 83 21.80 12.29 2.76
C GLU A 83 20.77 11.79 1.75
N ILE A 84 19.55 12.32 1.79
CA ILE A 84 18.45 12.00 0.87
C ILE A 84 17.93 13.24 0.15
N SER A 85 17.46 13.05 -1.08
CA SER A 85 16.84 14.09 -1.91
C SER A 85 15.31 13.99 -1.93
N ALA A 86 14.76 12.83 -1.60
CA ALA A 86 13.33 12.55 -1.61
C ALA A 86 13.03 11.34 -0.72
N ILE A 87 11.75 11.16 -0.37
CA ILE A 87 11.25 9.98 0.34
C ILE A 87 10.21 9.28 -0.54
N VAL A 88 10.36 7.97 -0.70
CA VAL A 88 9.28 7.08 -1.18
C VAL A 88 8.94 6.12 -0.04
N GLY A 89 7.69 6.14 0.40
CA GLY A 89 7.24 5.39 1.58
C GLY A 89 6.09 4.43 1.28
N MET A 90 6.28 3.19 1.71
CA MET A 90 5.22 2.18 1.82
C MET A 90 5.22 1.66 3.24
N HIS A 91 4.34 2.24 4.07
CA HIS A 91 4.17 1.90 5.48
C HIS A 91 2.78 2.37 5.92
N ILE A 92 2.36 2.06 7.15
CA ILE A 92 1.02 2.43 7.63
C ILE A 92 0.85 3.96 7.78
N SER A 93 -0.40 4.45 7.71
CA SER A 93 -0.74 5.88 7.86
C SER A 93 -0.24 6.52 9.16
N ALA A 94 -0.14 5.75 10.25
CA ALA A 94 0.38 6.28 11.52
C ALA A 94 1.83 6.77 11.40
N ILE A 95 2.67 6.06 10.62
CA ILE A 95 4.04 6.47 10.36
C ILE A 95 4.06 7.69 9.45
N ARG A 96 3.20 7.77 8.41
CA ARG A 96 3.07 8.99 7.60
C ARG A 96 2.74 10.21 8.47
N GLN A 97 1.81 10.08 9.42
CA GLN A 97 1.43 11.20 10.31
C GLN A 97 2.54 11.63 11.28
N LYS A 98 3.45 10.72 11.66
CA LYS A 98 4.67 11.09 12.39
C LYS A 98 5.63 11.84 11.48
N LEU A 99 5.94 11.25 10.33
CA LEU A 99 6.88 11.81 9.35
C LEU A 99 6.44 13.17 8.81
N SER A 100 5.14 13.39 8.59
CA SER A 100 4.62 14.66 8.05
C SER A 100 4.94 15.87 8.93
N LYS A 101 5.04 15.67 10.25
CA LYS A 101 5.39 16.71 11.22
C LYS A 101 6.86 17.12 11.19
N ILE A 102 7.71 16.25 10.63
CA ILE A 102 9.15 16.43 10.57
C ILE A 102 9.57 16.86 9.17
N ILE A 103 9.02 16.24 8.11
CA ILE A 103 9.42 16.51 6.73
C ILE A 103 9.08 17.94 6.34
N LEU A 104 7.85 18.41 6.58
CA LEU A 104 7.41 19.81 6.40
C LEU A 104 7.87 20.46 5.07
N GLY A 105 7.88 19.71 3.96
CA GLY A 105 8.32 20.21 2.66
C GLY A 105 9.84 20.42 2.55
N ARG A 106 10.68 19.81 3.39
CA ARG A 106 12.13 19.83 3.21
C ARG A 106 12.58 18.99 2.02
N VAL A 107 11.88 17.88 1.76
CA VAL A 107 12.05 17.00 0.60
C VAL A 107 10.67 16.50 0.13
N PRO A 108 10.49 16.17 -1.16
CA PRO A 108 9.24 15.56 -1.63
C PRO A 108 9.06 14.18 -0.99
N PHE A 109 7.85 13.91 -0.51
CA PHE A 109 7.47 12.65 0.12
C PHE A 109 6.33 11.97 -0.63
N ILE A 110 6.66 10.91 -1.35
CA ILE A 110 5.72 10.12 -2.12
C ILE A 110 5.27 8.95 -1.24
N TYR A 111 4.00 8.96 -0.87
CA TYR A 111 3.37 7.95 -0.02
C TYR A 111 2.47 7.05 -0.88
N THR A 112 2.87 5.78 -1.04
CA THR A 112 2.28 4.89 -2.05
C THR A 112 1.13 3.97 -1.60
N PRO A 113 0.97 3.59 -0.32
CA PRO A 113 -0.03 2.59 0.07
C PRO A 113 -1.43 3.22 0.20
N LEU A 114 -2.45 2.37 0.17
CA LEU A 114 -3.81 2.76 0.51
C LEU A 114 -3.88 3.48 1.86
N TYR A 115 -4.83 4.41 1.99
CA TYR A 115 -4.91 5.27 3.16
C TYR A 115 -6.30 5.83 3.37
N GLU A 116 -6.45 6.69 4.37
CA GLU A 116 -7.74 7.20 4.80
C GLU A 116 -8.29 8.38 3.97
N GLY A 117 -7.51 8.94 3.04
CA GLY A 117 -7.86 10.16 2.32
C GLY A 117 -7.49 11.45 3.06
N ASN A 118 -7.81 12.60 2.45
CA ASN A 118 -7.67 13.94 3.04
C ASN A 118 -6.26 14.39 3.44
N GLU A 119 -5.20 13.85 2.81
CA GLU A 119 -3.84 14.40 3.00
C GLU A 119 -3.71 15.76 2.30
N LYS A 120 -3.30 16.79 3.05
CA LYS A 120 -3.19 18.19 2.60
C LYS A 120 -1.83 18.81 2.93
N THR A 121 -0.93 18.04 3.54
CA THR A 121 0.40 18.51 3.92
C THR A 121 1.21 18.83 2.67
N PRO A 122 1.75 20.06 2.54
CA PRO A 122 2.64 20.41 1.45
C PRO A 122 3.82 19.45 1.30
N GLY A 123 4.11 19.09 0.05
CA GLY A 123 5.21 18.20 -0.30
C GLY A 123 4.94 16.71 -0.06
N ILE A 124 3.74 16.33 0.40
CA ILE A 124 3.32 14.93 0.51
C ILE A 124 2.39 14.58 -0.65
N TYR A 125 2.76 13.55 -1.41
CA TYR A 125 2.02 13.04 -2.56
C TYR A 125 1.50 11.63 -2.24
N ALA A 126 0.22 11.52 -1.89
CA ALA A 126 -0.42 10.27 -1.51
C ALA A 126 -1.06 9.61 -2.74
N LEU A 127 -0.46 8.53 -3.24
CA LEU A 127 -0.88 7.86 -4.49
C LEU A 127 -1.88 6.73 -4.27
N GLY A 128 -2.02 6.27 -3.03
CA GLY A 128 -2.84 5.10 -2.69
C GLY A 128 -4.34 5.34 -2.78
N GLU A 129 -5.08 4.24 -2.74
CA GLU A 129 -6.54 4.24 -2.72
C GLU A 129 -7.09 4.87 -1.44
N THR A 130 -8.23 5.55 -1.58
CA THR A 130 -9.01 6.10 -0.47
C THR A 130 -10.29 5.30 -0.26
N PRO A 131 -10.94 5.37 0.92
CA PRO A 131 -12.09 4.52 1.23
C PRO A 131 -13.26 4.69 0.26
N ASP A 132 -13.50 5.90 -0.22
CA ASP A 132 -14.60 6.19 -1.14
C ASP A 132 -14.37 5.54 -2.52
N ASN A 133 -13.13 5.49 -2.99
CA ASN A 133 -12.78 4.88 -4.26
C ASN A 133 -12.62 3.34 -4.14
N GLN A 134 -12.11 2.86 -3.00
CA GLN A 134 -11.77 1.45 -2.81
C GLN A 134 -12.91 0.62 -2.20
N LEU A 135 -13.48 1.10 -1.09
CA LEU A 135 -14.41 0.32 -0.27
C LEU A 135 -15.84 0.48 -0.74
N HIS A 136 -16.30 1.69 -1.09
CA HIS A 136 -17.71 1.90 -1.43
C HIS A 136 -18.18 1.01 -2.59
N PRO A 137 -17.46 0.91 -3.73
CA PRO A 137 -17.91 0.07 -4.84
C PRO A 137 -17.89 -1.43 -4.48
N ALA A 138 -16.90 -1.87 -3.70
CA ALA A 138 -16.80 -3.25 -3.22
C ALA A 138 -17.94 -3.61 -2.25
N LEU A 139 -18.22 -2.74 -1.27
CA LEU A 139 -19.32 -2.89 -0.33
C LEU A 139 -20.67 -2.94 -1.05
N GLU A 140 -20.89 -2.07 -2.04
CA GLU A 140 -22.11 -2.08 -2.84
C GLU A 140 -22.23 -3.33 -3.71
N TYR A 141 -21.14 -3.78 -4.33
CA TYR A 141 -21.13 -5.01 -5.11
C TYR A 141 -21.54 -6.20 -4.24
N LEU A 142 -20.87 -6.43 -3.11
CA LEU A 142 -21.15 -7.55 -2.22
C LEU A 142 -22.57 -7.47 -1.64
N SER A 143 -23.02 -6.27 -1.26
CA SER A 143 -24.37 -6.09 -0.70
C SER A 143 -25.48 -6.33 -1.73
N LYS A 144 -25.30 -5.91 -2.98
CA LYS A 144 -26.30 -6.11 -4.04
C LYS A 144 -26.26 -7.51 -4.65
N LYS A 145 -25.07 -8.01 -4.99
CA LYS A 145 -24.85 -9.25 -5.73
C LYS A 145 -24.84 -10.47 -4.84
N LEU A 146 -24.19 -10.38 -3.68
CA LEU A 146 -24.10 -11.49 -2.71
C LEU A 146 -25.10 -11.36 -1.55
N LYS A 147 -26.02 -10.39 -1.63
CA LYS A 147 -27.12 -10.19 -0.66
C LYS A 147 -26.66 -9.97 0.77
N VAL A 148 -25.45 -9.43 0.95
CA VAL A 148 -24.96 -9.00 2.26
C VAL A 148 -25.81 -7.81 2.74
N SER A 149 -26.41 -7.95 3.92
CA SER A 149 -27.29 -6.92 4.49
C SER A 149 -26.79 -6.39 5.83
N LYS A 150 -25.98 -7.18 6.53
CA LYS A 150 -25.47 -6.90 7.86
C LYS A 150 -23.97 -7.15 7.93
N TRP A 151 -23.23 -6.12 8.33
CA TRP A 151 -21.78 -6.11 8.34
C TRP A 151 -21.23 -6.10 9.76
N ALA A 152 -20.13 -6.82 9.97
CA ALA A 152 -19.27 -6.74 11.14
C ALA A 152 -17.92 -6.14 10.74
N PHE A 153 -17.33 -5.28 11.55
CA PHE A 153 -16.09 -4.58 11.23
C PHE A 153 -14.99 -4.97 12.23
N ILE A 154 -13.79 -5.26 11.74
CA ILE A 154 -12.60 -5.49 12.57
C ILE A 154 -11.38 -4.80 11.97
N GLY A 155 -10.58 -4.12 12.79
CA GLY A 155 -9.35 -3.51 12.30
C GLY A 155 -8.33 -3.20 13.39
N ASN A 156 -7.11 -2.90 12.99
CA ASN A 156 -6.08 -2.47 13.94
C ASN A 156 -6.42 -1.06 14.47
N ASP A 157 -6.11 -0.77 15.72
CA ASP A 157 -6.48 0.49 16.38
C ASP A 157 -5.53 1.63 16.00
N TYR A 158 -5.69 2.16 14.78
CA TYR A 158 -5.00 3.36 14.32
C TYR A 158 -5.84 4.13 13.29
N VAL A 159 -5.28 5.24 12.75
CA VAL A 159 -6.04 6.17 11.91
C VAL A 159 -6.68 5.53 10.68
N TRP A 160 -5.99 4.62 9.98
CA TRP A 160 -6.51 4.10 8.72
C TRP A 160 -7.80 3.26 8.91
N PRO A 161 -7.84 2.23 9.79
CA PRO A 161 -9.06 1.47 10.00
C PRO A 161 -10.18 2.31 10.58
N ARG A 162 -9.89 3.22 11.54
CA ARG A 162 -10.92 4.07 12.16
C ARG A 162 -11.61 4.96 11.15
N THR A 163 -10.84 5.66 10.32
CA THR A 163 -11.41 6.54 9.30
C THR A 163 -12.07 5.73 8.18
N SER A 164 -11.43 4.65 7.70
CA SER A 164 -12.01 3.79 6.65
C SER A 164 -13.35 3.17 7.09
N HIS A 165 -13.45 2.72 8.33
CA HIS A 165 -14.72 2.24 8.90
C HIS A 165 -15.74 3.35 9.03
N ALA A 166 -15.37 4.58 9.42
CA ALA A 166 -16.31 5.70 9.45
C ALA A 166 -16.93 5.97 8.07
N HIS A 167 -16.11 6.01 7.01
CA HIS A 167 -16.57 6.14 5.63
C HIS A 167 -17.45 4.96 5.20
N ALA A 168 -17.05 3.73 5.51
CA ALA A 168 -17.82 2.52 5.18
C ALA A 168 -19.18 2.49 5.91
N LYS A 169 -19.23 2.85 7.20
CA LYS A 169 -20.48 2.91 7.97
C LYS A 169 -21.43 3.93 7.35
N GLN A 170 -20.96 5.15 7.10
CA GLN A 170 -21.77 6.20 6.49
C GLN A 170 -22.35 5.74 5.15
N PHE A 171 -21.54 5.11 4.30
CA PHE A 171 -21.98 4.59 3.01
C PHE A 171 -23.06 3.50 3.14
N LEU A 172 -22.84 2.53 4.04
CA LEU A 172 -23.75 1.40 4.25
C LEU A 172 -25.09 1.85 4.86
N GLU A 173 -25.05 2.72 5.87
CA GLU A 173 -26.25 3.27 6.53
C GLU A 173 -27.10 4.08 5.55
N ASN A 174 -26.49 4.91 4.70
CA ASN A 174 -27.18 5.67 3.64
C ASN A 174 -27.89 4.75 2.63
N LYS A 175 -27.48 3.50 2.51
CA LYS A 175 -28.09 2.47 1.64
C LYS A 175 -28.96 1.48 2.43
N ASN A 176 -29.25 1.76 3.70
CA ASN A 176 -30.05 0.93 4.62
C ASN A 176 -29.47 -0.46 4.92
N TYR A 177 -28.14 -0.62 4.84
CA TYR A 177 -27.44 -1.79 5.36
C TYR A 177 -27.09 -1.59 6.83
N LYS A 178 -26.99 -2.69 7.58
CA LYS A 178 -26.80 -2.66 9.05
C LYS A 178 -25.36 -2.93 9.45
N ILE A 179 -24.87 -2.21 10.45
CA ILE A 179 -23.63 -2.54 11.16
C ILE A 179 -24.01 -3.27 12.44
N ALA A 180 -23.62 -4.54 12.57
CA ALA A 180 -23.98 -5.38 13.71
C ALA A 180 -22.87 -5.54 14.74
N PHE A 181 -21.63 -5.26 14.36
CA PHE A 181 -20.47 -5.38 15.22
C PHE A 181 -19.34 -4.50 14.70
N GLU A 182 -18.55 -3.93 15.61
CA GLU A 182 -17.33 -3.22 15.29
C GLU A 182 -16.31 -3.40 16.43
N LYS A 183 -15.08 -3.77 16.09
CA LYS A 183 -14.00 -3.92 17.07
C LYS A 183 -12.68 -3.41 16.50
N TYR A 184 -11.95 -2.69 17.33
CA TYR A 184 -10.55 -2.34 17.09
C TYR A 184 -9.65 -3.11 18.05
N VAL A 185 -8.49 -3.52 17.57
CA VAL A 185 -7.50 -4.31 18.32
C VAL A 185 -6.11 -3.72 18.14
N ASP A 186 -5.27 -3.88 19.15
CA ASP A 186 -3.85 -3.52 19.04
C ASP A 186 -3.15 -4.41 18.01
N PHE A 187 -1.98 -3.97 17.54
CA PHE A 187 -1.12 -4.77 16.69
C PHE A 187 -0.57 -6.00 17.43
N GLY A 188 -0.45 -7.12 16.73
CA GLY A 188 0.13 -8.35 17.27
C GLY A 188 -0.81 -9.12 18.20
N LEU A 189 -2.13 -9.02 17.98
CA LEU A 189 -3.10 -9.76 18.76
C LEU A 189 -3.00 -11.25 18.45
N ASN A 190 -2.68 -12.05 19.47
CA ASN A 190 -2.40 -13.48 19.30
C ASN A 190 -3.63 -14.41 19.42
N LYS A 191 -4.81 -13.89 19.80
CA LYS A 191 -6.03 -14.69 20.04
C LYS A 191 -7.26 -13.98 19.50
N PHE A 192 -7.79 -14.48 18.39
CA PHE A 192 -8.98 -13.94 17.72
C PHE A 192 -10.27 -14.68 18.10
N GLU A 193 -10.20 -15.83 18.77
CA GLU A 193 -11.36 -16.68 19.06
C GLU A 193 -12.50 -15.95 19.79
N PRO A 194 -12.25 -15.13 20.83
CA PRO A 194 -13.32 -14.38 21.49
C PRO A 194 -14.00 -13.38 20.57
N ILE A 195 -13.23 -12.71 19.70
CA ILE A 195 -13.78 -11.74 18.74
C ILE A 195 -14.60 -12.45 17.67
N LEU A 196 -14.14 -13.63 17.22
CA LEU A 196 -14.90 -14.48 16.30
C LEU A 196 -16.24 -14.93 16.92
N ASP A 197 -16.28 -15.21 18.22
CA ASP A 197 -17.55 -15.52 18.92
C ASP A 197 -18.51 -14.33 18.92
N GLU A 198 -18.01 -13.10 19.10
CA GLU A 198 -18.80 -11.87 19.04
C GLU A 198 -19.32 -11.61 17.62
N ILE A 199 -18.49 -11.81 16.59
CA ILE A 199 -18.90 -11.71 15.18
C ILE A 199 -20.03 -12.70 14.88
N VAL A 200 -19.91 -13.96 15.30
CA VAL A 200 -20.97 -14.97 15.11
C VAL A 200 -22.25 -14.58 15.84
N LYS A 201 -22.15 -14.14 17.10
CA LYS A 201 -23.31 -13.70 17.90
C LYS A 201 -24.03 -12.48 17.31
N SER A 202 -23.30 -11.59 16.63
CA SER A 202 -23.88 -10.43 15.94
C SER A 202 -24.80 -10.82 14.77
N GLY A 203 -24.60 -12.05 14.24
CA GLY A 203 -25.31 -12.58 13.09
C GLY A 203 -25.00 -11.82 11.80
N ALA A 204 -23.80 -11.26 11.65
CA ALA A 204 -23.36 -10.57 10.45
C ALA A 204 -23.21 -11.53 9.26
N ASP A 205 -23.57 -11.05 8.07
CA ASP A 205 -23.45 -11.76 6.79
C ASP A 205 -22.02 -11.65 6.23
N ALA A 206 -21.35 -10.54 6.53
CA ALA A 206 -19.98 -10.29 6.10
C ALA A 206 -19.15 -9.53 7.14
N VAL A 207 -17.83 -9.67 7.04
CA VAL A 207 -16.86 -8.93 7.84
C VAL A 207 -16.02 -8.03 6.93
N LEU A 208 -15.97 -6.73 7.23
CA LEU A 208 -14.93 -5.83 6.71
C LEU A 208 -13.68 -5.98 7.59
N VAL A 209 -12.60 -6.46 6.99
CA VAL A 209 -11.32 -6.76 7.65
C VAL A 209 -10.29 -5.70 7.28
N SER A 210 -10.10 -4.75 8.19
CA SER A 210 -9.08 -3.69 8.15
C SER A 210 -7.95 -3.98 9.13
N LEU A 211 -7.59 -5.26 9.26
CA LEU A 211 -6.34 -5.70 9.88
C LEU A 211 -5.24 -5.67 8.81
N VAL A 212 -3.98 -5.53 9.21
CA VAL A 212 -2.85 -5.52 8.28
C VAL A 212 -1.82 -6.58 8.65
N GLY A 213 -1.02 -6.99 7.66
CA GLY A 213 0.14 -7.85 7.90
C GLY A 213 -0.20 -9.15 8.62
N GLN A 214 0.54 -9.45 9.68
CA GLN A 214 0.41 -10.68 10.47
C GLN A 214 -0.98 -10.81 11.14
N ASP A 215 -1.56 -9.71 11.63
CA ASP A 215 -2.89 -9.73 12.27
C ASP A 215 -3.99 -10.12 11.27
N LEU A 216 -3.89 -9.62 10.03
CA LEU A 216 -4.79 -10.01 8.94
C LEU A 216 -4.69 -11.51 8.67
N ILE A 217 -3.48 -12.06 8.66
CA ILE A 217 -3.21 -13.47 8.40
C ILE A 217 -3.81 -14.34 9.50
N ASP A 218 -3.52 -14.01 10.76
CA ASP A 218 -3.93 -14.82 11.90
C ASP A 218 -5.44 -14.78 12.13
N PHE A 219 -6.08 -13.61 11.95
CA PHE A 219 -7.54 -13.51 11.96
C PHE A 219 -8.16 -14.44 10.91
N ASN A 220 -7.67 -14.40 9.67
CA ASN A 220 -8.22 -15.20 8.58
C ASN A 220 -7.96 -16.70 8.75
N ARG A 221 -6.83 -17.09 9.35
CA ARG A 221 -6.53 -18.48 9.73
C ARG A 221 -7.47 -18.98 10.83
N ALA A 222 -7.67 -18.19 11.89
CA ALA A 222 -8.60 -18.53 12.97
C ALA A 222 -10.05 -18.63 12.46
N PHE A 223 -10.46 -17.70 11.61
CA PHE A 223 -11.76 -17.68 10.95
C PHE A 223 -11.99 -18.95 10.11
N GLY A 224 -10.98 -19.34 9.32
CA GLY A 224 -11.02 -20.53 8.48
C GLY A 224 -10.97 -21.84 9.26
N ALA A 225 -10.17 -21.92 10.32
CA ALA A 225 -10.09 -23.10 11.19
C ALA A 225 -11.44 -23.43 11.85
N ARG A 226 -12.28 -22.42 12.09
CA ARG A 226 -13.64 -22.55 12.62
C ARG A 226 -14.71 -22.72 11.55
N LYS A 227 -14.34 -22.80 10.26
CA LYS A 227 -15.24 -22.90 9.10
C LYS A 227 -16.27 -21.78 9.00
N LEU A 228 -16.02 -20.62 9.61
CA LEU A 228 -16.95 -19.49 9.55
C LEU A 228 -17.13 -18.97 8.12
N HIS A 229 -16.11 -19.19 7.28
CA HIS A 229 -16.14 -18.88 5.85
C HIS A 229 -17.19 -19.66 5.05
N GLU A 230 -17.83 -20.68 5.61
CA GLU A 230 -18.93 -21.37 4.93
C GLU A 230 -20.17 -20.49 4.82
N ASN A 231 -20.35 -19.55 5.77
CA ASN A 231 -21.57 -18.75 5.90
C ASN A 231 -21.32 -17.23 5.95
N ILE A 232 -20.12 -16.79 6.32
CA ILE A 232 -19.80 -15.36 6.51
C ILE A 232 -18.72 -14.96 5.50
N ILE A 233 -19.01 -13.93 4.71
CA ILE A 233 -18.09 -13.35 3.72
C ILE A 233 -17.05 -12.48 4.43
N ARG A 234 -15.85 -12.38 3.88
CA ARG A 234 -14.82 -11.42 4.33
C ARG A 234 -14.41 -10.53 3.16
N LEU A 235 -14.33 -9.23 3.39
CA LEU A 235 -13.77 -8.24 2.47
C LEU A 235 -12.59 -7.56 3.15
N SER A 236 -11.46 -7.41 2.45
CA SER A 236 -10.32 -6.63 2.94
C SER A 236 -9.78 -5.70 1.86
N GLY A 237 -9.42 -4.47 2.25
CA GLY A 237 -8.66 -3.55 1.40
C GLY A 237 -7.14 -3.67 1.52
N ALA A 238 -6.65 -4.47 2.48
CA ALA A 238 -5.22 -4.65 2.77
C ALA A 238 -4.72 -6.08 2.51
N LEU A 239 -5.57 -6.96 1.97
CA LEU A 239 -5.20 -8.31 1.61
C LEU A 239 -4.51 -8.32 0.24
N GLU A 240 -3.21 -8.61 0.25
CA GLU A 240 -2.39 -8.78 -0.95
C GLU A 240 -1.83 -10.20 -1.07
N GLU A 241 -1.07 -10.50 -2.12
CA GLU A 241 -0.63 -11.84 -2.49
C GLU A 241 0.19 -12.56 -1.41
N ASN A 242 1.11 -11.88 -0.71
CA ASN A 242 1.88 -12.48 0.39
C ASN A 242 0.95 -12.86 1.55
N GLY A 243 0.02 -11.96 1.92
CA GLY A 243 -1.02 -12.21 2.91
C GLY A 243 -1.89 -13.40 2.53
N LEU A 244 -2.33 -13.50 1.27
CA LEU A 244 -3.13 -14.62 0.79
C LEU A 244 -2.35 -15.95 0.83
N LEU A 245 -1.10 -15.95 0.38
CA LEU A 245 -0.19 -17.10 0.48
C LEU A 245 -0.05 -17.55 1.94
N ALA A 246 0.17 -16.61 2.85
CA ALA A 246 0.34 -16.88 4.27
C ALA A 246 -0.96 -17.37 4.94
N ILE A 247 -2.13 -16.82 4.58
CA ILE A 247 -3.43 -17.32 5.05
C ILE A 247 -3.60 -18.80 4.69
N GLY A 248 -3.16 -19.19 3.51
CA GLY A 248 -3.17 -20.56 3.01
C GLY A 248 -4.54 -21.00 2.46
N ALA A 249 -4.50 -21.86 1.44
CA ALA A 249 -5.67 -22.22 0.62
C ALA A 249 -6.91 -22.66 1.40
N ARG A 250 -6.72 -23.39 2.51
CA ARG A 250 -7.83 -23.91 3.33
C ARG A 250 -8.65 -22.81 4.03
N ASN A 251 -8.10 -21.61 4.16
CA ASN A 251 -8.69 -20.51 4.92
C ASN A 251 -9.23 -19.39 4.02
N SER A 252 -9.12 -19.51 2.69
CA SER A 252 -9.44 -18.45 1.73
C SER A 252 -10.89 -18.49 1.21
N LYS A 253 -11.72 -19.47 1.54
CA LYS A 253 -13.09 -19.50 1.01
C LYS A 253 -13.87 -18.22 1.39
N ASN A 254 -14.72 -17.70 0.49
CA ASN A 254 -15.52 -16.49 0.72
C ASN A 254 -14.72 -15.29 1.27
N LEU A 255 -13.47 -15.16 0.84
CA LEU A 255 -12.60 -14.04 1.14
C LEU A 255 -12.35 -13.24 -0.14
N TYR A 256 -12.60 -11.94 -0.06
CA TYR A 256 -12.48 -10.98 -1.14
C TYR A 256 -11.44 -9.93 -0.77
N SER A 257 -10.71 -9.47 -1.78
CA SER A 257 -9.83 -8.31 -1.69
C SER A 257 -10.28 -7.22 -2.66
N THR A 258 -10.17 -5.96 -2.24
CA THR A 258 -10.41 -4.79 -3.10
C THR A 258 -9.13 -3.96 -3.19
N ALA A 259 -8.62 -3.74 -4.39
CA ALA A 259 -7.36 -3.05 -4.64
C ALA A 259 -7.30 -2.47 -6.06
N SER A 260 -6.43 -1.50 -6.27
CA SER A 260 -6.13 -0.92 -7.59
C SER A 260 -5.21 -1.81 -8.44
N TYR A 261 -4.55 -2.78 -7.82
CA TYR A 261 -3.65 -3.72 -8.49
C TYR A 261 -3.78 -5.14 -7.92
N PHE A 262 -3.72 -6.10 -8.84
CA PHE A 262 -3.44 -7.51 -8.55
C PHE A 262 -2.43 -7.99 -9.58
N SER A 263 -1.50 -8.86 -9.18
CA SER A 263 -0.44 -9.38 -10.06
C SER A 263 -0.95 -10.08 -11.31
N ASN A 264 -2.21 -10.48 -11.38
CA ASN A 264 -2.83 -11.14 -12.53
C ASN A 264 -3.94 -10.31 -13.23
N ILE A 265 -3.99 -8.99 -13.04
CA ILE A 265 -4.87 -8.14 -13.88
C ILE A 265 -4.50 -8.26 -15.37
N PRO A 266 -5.48 -8.44 -16.29
CA PRO A 266 -5.22 -8.73 -17.70
C PRO A 266 -5.01 -7.45 -18.52
N THR A 267 -3.98 -6.66 -18.17
CA THR A 267 -3.61 -5.45 -18.93
C THR A 267 -2.23 -5.59 -19.56
N ALA A 268 -2.03 -4.98 -20.73
CA ALA A 268 -0.73 -5.00 -21.42
C ALA A 268 0.38 -4.38 -20.55
N ARG A 269 0.07 -3.30 -19.81
CA ARG A 269 1.03 -2.68 -18.87
C ARG A 269 1.46 -3.63 -17.76
N ASN A 270 0.50 -4.38 -17.19
CA ASN A 270 0.83 -5.35 -16.16
C ASN A 270 1.63 -6.53 -16.74
N GLN A 271 1.30 -7.00 -17.94
CA GLN A 271 2.07 -8.07 -18.59
C GLN A 271 3.54 -7.67 -18.78
N LEU A 272 3.78 -6.46 -19.32
CA LEU A 272 5.14 -5.94 -19.49
C LEU A 272 5.87 -5.74 -18.15
N PHE A 273 5.21 -5.16 -17.15
CA PHE A 273 5.78 -5.00 -15.81
C PHE A 273 6.20 -6.33 -15.20
N LYS A 274 5.35 -7.36 -15.28
CA LYS A 274 5.66 -8.69 -14.78
C LYS A 274 6.83 -9.31 -15.53
N GLU A 275 6.84 -9.23 -16.85
CA GLU A 275 7.93 -9.77 -17.67
C GLU A 275 9.26 -9.13 -17.27
N ASN A 276 9.31 -7.81 -17.19
CA ASN A 276 10.51 -7.08 -16.76
C ASN A 276 10.93 -7.45 -15.33
N TYR A 277 9.97 -7.55 -14.41
CA TYR A 277 10.23 -7.93 -13.02
C TYR A 277 10.85 -9.32 -12.90
N TYR A 278 10.28 -10.32 -13.56
CA TYR A 278 10.81 -11.69 -13.52
C TYR A 278 12.09 -11.86 -14.36
N ASN A 279 12.29 -11.05 -15.40
CA ASN A 279 13.57 -11.00 -16.12
C ASN A 279 14.70 -10.46 -15.23
N LEU A 280 14.41 -9.47 -14.38
CA LEU A 280 15.39 -8.88 -13.47
C LEU A 280 15.71 -9.80 -12.28
N HIS A 281 14.68 -10.33 -11.61
CA HIS A 281 14.85 -11.07 -10.34
C HIS A 281 14.82 -12.60 -10.47
N GLY A 282 14.46 -13.12 -11.65
CA GLY A 282 14.36 -14.55 -11.92
C GLY A 282 13.11 -15.22 -11.31
N GLU A 283 13.04 -16.54 -11.44
CA GLU A 283 11.86 -17.34 -11.05
C GLU A 283 11.59 -17.36 -9.53
N ASN A 284 12.60 -17.08 -8.71
CA ASN A 284 12.50 -17.03 -7.25
C ASN A 284 12.28 -15.61 -6.71
N ALA A 285 11.88 -14.68 -7.57
CA ALA A 285 11.58 -13.32 -7.18
C ALA A 285 10.53 -13.28 -6.04
N PRO A 286 10.59 -12.29 -5.14
CA PRO A 286 9.48 -12.02 -4.23
C PRO A 286 8.15 -11.95 -4.97
N SER A 287 7.05 -12.37 -4.33
CA SER A 287 5.75 -12.34 -5.00
C SER A 287 5.38 -10.91 -5.34
N LEU A 288 5.01 -10.69 -6.60
CA LEU A 288 4.41 -9.42 -7.01
C LEU A 288 3.09 -9.22 -6.27
N ASN A 289 2.92 -8.00 -5.76
CA ASN A 289 1.74 -7.58 -5.04
C ASN A 289 1.51 -6.08 -5.16
N THR A 290 0.34 -5.62 -4.73
CA THR A 290 -0.05 -4.20 -4.79
C THR A 290 0.91 -3.28 -4.03
N LEU A 291 1.50 -3.75 -2.93
CA LEU A 291 2.35 -2.92 -2.08
C LEU A 291 3.71 -2.65 -2.74
N GLY A 292 4.40 -3.69 -3.20
CA GLY A 292 5.65 -3.55 -3.94
C GLY A 292 5.43 -2.80 -5.25
N GLN A 293 4.38 -3.13 -6.00
CA GLN A 293 4.03 -2.44 -7.25
C GLN A 293 3.78 -0.94 -7.03
N SER A 294 3.16 -0.55 -5.90
CA SER A 294 2.93 0.87 -5.59
C SER A 294 4.24 1.65 -5.41
N ILE A 295 5.31 1.01 -4.91
CA ILE A 295 6.63 1.64 -4.77
C ILE A 295 7.29 1.83 -6.12
N TYR A 296 7.23 0.81 -6.99
CA TYR A 296 7.70 0.95 -8.38
C TYR A 296 7.07 2.20 -9.04
N GLU A 297 5.77 2.39 -8.88
CA GLU A 297 5.10 3.61 -9.36
C GLU A 297 5.50 4.87 -8.61
N GLY A 298 5.75 4.78 -7.30
CA GLY A 298 6.22 5.91 -6.50
C GLY A 298 7.57 6.45 -6.97
N ILE A 299 8.47 5.59 -7.41
CA ILE A 299 9.78 5.98 -7.98
C ILE A 299 9.58 6.66 -9.35
N HIS A 300 8.76 6.09 -10.24
CA HIS A 300 8.42 6.70 -11.53
C HIS A 300 7.67 8.03 -11.38
N PHE A 301 6.77 8.12 -10.38
CA PHE A 301 6.07 9.35 -10.04
C PHE A 301 7.04 10.42 -9.58
N LEU A 302 7.98 10.08 -8.70
CA LEU A 302 9.00 11.00 -8.21
C LEU A 302 9.87 11.53 -9.36
N ALA A 303 10.33 10.67 -10.26
CA ALA A 303 11.11 11.10 -11.43
C ALA A 303 10.32 12.11 -12.27
N ALA A 304 9.06 11.80 -12.61
CA ALA A 304 8.20 12.71 -13.37
C ALA A 304 7.89 14.02 -12.63
N LEU A 305 7.72 13.98 -11.31
CA LEU A 305 7.54 15.17 -10.47
C LEU A 305 8.76 16.10 -10.59
N ILE A 306 9.96 15.55 -10.42
CA ILE A 306 11.20 16.34 -10.48
C ILE A 306 11.45 16.88 -11.90
N ASP A 307 11.12 16.12 -12.94
CA ASP A 307 11.26 16.58 -14.33
C ASP A 307 10.29 17.72 -14.67
N GLU A 308 9.05 17.68 -14.14
CA GLU A 308 8.02 18.69 -14.41
C GLU A 308 8.30 20.03 -13.70
N VAL A 309 8.73 20.01 -12.43
CA VAL A 309 8.82 21.23 -11.61
C VAL A 309 10.19 21.51 -10.99
N GLY A 310 11.14 20.59 -11.12
CA GLY A 310 12.43 20.71 -10.46
C GLY A 310 12.37 20.42 -8.96
N LEU A 311 13.54 20.20 -8.36
CA LEU A 311 13.65 19.75 -6.97
C LEU A 311 13.15 20.80 -5.96
N GLU A 312 13.56 22.06 -6.11
CA GLU A 312 13.24 23.12 -5.14
C GLU A 312 11.75 23.49 -5.13
N GLU A 313 11.07 23.44 -6.28
CA GLU A 313 9.65 23.78 -6.36
C GLU A 313 8.74 22.63 -5.92
N SER A 314 9.19 21.38 -6.10
CA SER A 314 8.40 20.19 -5.80
C SER A 314 7.84 20.20 -4.39
N CYS A 315 8.64 20.51 -3.38
CA CYS A 315 8.21 20.53 -1.98
C CYS A 315 7.06 21.50 -1.66
N ASN A 316 6.82 22.51 -2.50
CA ASN A 316 5.80 23.53 -2.31
C ASN A 316 4.53 23.28 -3.15
N LEU A 317 4.51 22.21 -3.96
CA LEU A 317 3.45 21.98 -4.93
C LEU A 317 2.42 20.96 -4.45
N ASN A 318 1.17 21.42 -4.31
CA ASN A 318 0.05 20.57 -3.94
C ASN A 318 -0.95 20.32 -5.08
N ASP A 319 -0.88 21.09 -6.16
CA ASP A 319 -1.84 20.99 -7.26
C ASP A 319 -1.18 21.25 -8.61
N PHE A 320 -1.32 20.29 -9.53
CA PHE A 320 -0.83 20.42 -10.89
C PHE A 320 -1.89 21.03 -11.81
N LYS A 321 -1.47 21.86 -12.76
CA LYS A 321 -2.37 22.44 -13.78
C LYS A 321 -3.03 21.36 -14.65
N GLN A 322 -2.29 20.30 -14.95
CA GLN A 322 -2.74 19.10 -15.64
C GLN A 322 -2.31 17.88 -14.82
N PRO A 323 -2.99 16.72 -14.95
CA PRO A 323 -2.53 15.51 -14.28
C PRO A 323 -1.09 15.17 -14.66
N LEU A 324 -0.28 14.80 -13.67
CA LEU A 324 1.11 14.39 -13.88
C LEU A 324 1.15 13.11 -14.72
N SER A 325 1.98 13.09 -15.76
CA SER A 325 2.18 11.93 -16.63
C SER A 325 3.42 11.17 -16.22
N TYR A 326 3.28 9.89 -15.89
CA TYR A 326 4.38 9.01 -15.50
C TYR A 326 4.04 7.55 -15.85
N ASN A 327 5.04 6.66 -15.78
CA ASN A 327 4.84 5.24 -16.05
C ASN A 327 4.03 4.58 -14.91
N SER A 328 2.71 4.49 -15.10
CA SER A 328 1.79 3.85 -14.15
C SER A 328 1.20 2.55 -14.74
N ILE A 329 1.44 1.44 -14.06
CA ILE A 329 0.84 0.12 -14.33
C ILE A 329 -0.65 0.14 -14.02
N ARG A 330 -1.05 0.85 -12.95
CA ARG A 330 -2.44 1.07 -12.51
C ARG A 330 -3.18 2.11 -13.37
N ASN A 331 -2.48 2.82 -14.25
CA ASN A 331 -2.99 3.92 -15.07
C ASN A 331 -3.64 5.03 -14.21
N ILE A 332 -2.93 5.44 -13.16
CA ILE A 332 -3.38 6.51 -12.27
C ILE A 332 -3.33 7.85 -13.00
N ARG A 333 -4.42 8.62 -12.91
CA ARG A 333 -4.44 10.04 -13.25
C ARG A 333 -4.36 10.82 -11.95
N TYR A 334 -3.18 11.36 -11.66
CA TYR A 334 -2.92 12.15 -10.44
C TYR A 334 -2.86 13.63 -10.78
N LYS A 335 -3.71 14.45 -10.16
CA LYS A 335 -3.62 15.92 -10.25
C LYS A 335 -3.25 16.55 -8.90
N ASN A 336 -3.80 16.03 -7.82
CA ASN A 336 -3.45 16.36 -6.44
C ASN A 336 -4.01 15.27 -5.52
N ASN A 337 -3.73 15.34 -4.22
CA ASN A 337 -4.20 14.34 -3.24
C ASN A 337 -5.74 14.21 -3.16
N GLN A 338 -6.49 15.18 -3.68
CA GLN A 338 -7.95 15.22 -3.71
C GLN A 338 -8.55 14.87 -5.08
N ASP A 339 -7.76 14.88 -6.15
CA ASP A 339 -8.14 14.53 -7.52
C ASP A 339 -7.17 13.47 -8.05
N ILE A 340 -7.45 12.23 -7.64
CA ILE A 340 -6.78 11.03 -8.11
C ILE A 340 -7.83 10.10 -8.69
N GLN A 341 -7.66 9.70 -9.95
CA GLN A 341 -8.48 8.68 -10.57
C GLN A 341 -7.64 7.43 -10.78
N GLN A 342 -8.13 6.32 -10.24
CA GLN A 342 -7.52 5.01 -10.40
C GLN A 342 -8.62 3.98 -10.55
N THR A 343 -8.33 2.93 -11.32
CA THR A 343 -9.27 1.81 -11.44
C THR A 343 -9.12 0.92 -10.21
N VAL A 344 -10.24 0.59 -9.57
CA VAL A 344 -10.29 -0.37 -8.46
C VAL A 344 -10.91 -1.67 -8.96
N TYR A 345 -10.41 -2.77 -8.42
CA TYR A 345 -10.87 -4.11 -8.71
C TYR A 345 -11.33 -4.80 -7.43
N LEU A 346 -12.31 -5.68 -7.56
CA LEU A 346 -12.65 -6.67 -6.54
C LEU A 346 -12.19 -8.03 -7.02
N ALA A 347 -11.48 -8.76 -6.18
CA ALA A 347 -11.03 -10.11 -6.44
C ALA A 347 -11.59 -11.07 -5.41
N GLU A 348 -12.06 -12.23 -5.87
CA GLU A 348 -12.38 -13.37 -5.03
C GLU A 348 -11.13 -14.24 -4.88
N THR A 349 -10.88 -14.77 -3.69
CA THR A 349 -9.75 -15.68 -3.49
C THR A 349 -10.13 -17.12 -3.80
N LYS A 350 -9.25 -17.83 -4.52
CA LYS A 350 -9.38 -19.26 -4.84
C LYS A 350 -8.08 -19.97 -4.51
N GLY A 351 -8.05 -20.64 -3.35
CA GLY A 351 -6.83 -21.20 -2.81
C GLY A 351 -5.85 -20.10 -2.41
N ILE A 352 -4.70 -20.04 -3.07
CA ILE A 352 -3.65 -19.02 -2.82
C ILE A 352 -3.57 -17.96 -3.92
N HIS A 353 -4.60 -17.85 -4.76
CA HIS A 353 -4.62 -16.89 -5.87
C HIS A 353 -5.87 -16.02 -5.83
N PHE A 354 -5.73 -14.79 -6.32
CA PHE A 354 -6.86 -13.94 -6.68
C PHE A 354 -7.46 -14.39 -8.02
N HIS A 355 -8.78 -14.43 -8.08
CA HIS A 355 -9.59 -14.98 -9.16
C HIS A 355 -10.84 -14.10 -9.34
N ASN A 356 -11.53 -14.24 -10.48
CA ASN A 356 -12.70 -13.43 -10.83
C ASN A 356 -12.49 -11.94 -10.58
N ILE A 357 -11.36 -11.41 -11.04
CA ILE A 357 -11.00 -10.01 -10.82
C ILE A 357 -11.93 -9.16 -11.68
N ILE A 358 -12.84 -8.46 -11.03
CA ILE A 358 -13.79 -7.57 -11.68
C ILE A 358 -13.36 -6.13 -11.48
N ARG A 359 -13.48 -5.34 -12.54
CA ARG A 359 -13.38 -3.89 -12.46
C ARG A 359 -14.65 -3.34 -11.80
N LEU A 360 -14.49 -2.49 -10.79
CA LEU A 360 -15.60 -1.86 -10.07
C LEU A 360 -15.98 -0.50 -10.66
#